data_AF-A0A2H5BAR9-F1
#
_entry.id   AF-A0A2H5BAR9-F1
#
_cell.length_a   1.000
_cell.length_b   1.000
_cell.length_c   1.000
_cell.angle_alpha   90.00
_cell.angle_beta   90.00
_cell.angle_gamma   90.00
#
_symmetry.space_group_name_H-M   'P 1'
#
loop_
_entity.id
_entity.type
_entity.pdbx_description
1 polymer ?
#
loop_
_entity_poly.entity_id
_entity_poly.type
_entity_poly.pdbx_seq_one_letter_code
_entity_poly.pdbx_strand_id
1 'polypeptide(L)'
;MDPDFEQGETLMSRLALTTAGAIGLALIAAAPAVAAPATATTTATTVTTCSYSGLQSGLSTKVCADITGNNVVLWGQIGLAGPPSPGTVLQPQQLWTVLDGSVVNGQSLGTSSKWVNFFASTTRVDGVSGTVACGSTVHASFSVDGPQGWGPRPVYLDVPVNC
;
A
#
# COMPACT_ATOMS: atom_id res chain seq x y z
N MET A 1 4.52 -2.28 -54.78
CA MET A 1 3.78 -3.31 -54.05
C MET A 1 4.00 -3.03 -52.58
N ASP A 2 3.13 -2.21 -52.01
CA ASP A 2 2.82 -2.19 -50.57
C ASP A 2 2.20 -3.55 -50.15
N PRO A 3 2.09 -3.91 -48.84
CA PRO A 3 2.14 -3.01 -47.68
C PRO A 3 2.91 -3.49 -46.42
N ASP A 4 3.23 -2.49 -45.60
CA ASP A 4 2.99 -2.34 -44.15
C ASP A 4 2.27 -3.49 -43.39
N PHE A 5 2.88 -4.00 -42.30
CA PHE A 5 2.24 -4.19 -40.96
C PHE A 5 3.24 -4.66 -39.86
N GLU A 6 3.33 -3.85 -38.79
CA GLU A 6 3.15 -4.22 -37.37
C GLU A 6 4.23 -4.96 -36.52
N GLN A 7 4.75 -4.19 -35.56
CA GLN A 7 5.02 -4.40 -34.12
C GLN A 7 5.71 -5.66 -33.55
N GLY A 8 6.56 -5.43 -32.53
CA GLY A 8 7.05 -6.48 -31.64
C GLY A 8 7.94 -5.95 -30.52
N GLU A 9 7.33 -5.77 -29.35
CA GLU A 9 7.90 -5.35 -28.08
C GLU A 9 8.99 -6.26 -27.48
N THR A 10 9.81 -5.62 -26.65
CA THR A 10 10.41 -6.11 -25.38
C THR A 10 11.60 -7.08 -25.35
N LEU A 11 12.41 -6.82 -24.30
CA LEU A 11 13.31 -7.73 -23.59
C LEU A 11 14.70 -8.00 -24.20
N MET A 12 15.65 -7.11 -23.89
CA MET A 12 17.08 -7.42 -23.84
C MET A 12 17.49 -7.56 -22.37
N SER A 13 17.39 -8.74 -21.77
CA SER A 13 18.34 -9.87 -21.85
C SER A 13 19.54 -9.69 -20.93
N ARG A 14 19.58 -10.50 -19.87
CA ARG A 14 20.83 -11.04 -19.31
C ARG A 14 20.62 -12.49 -18.92
N LEU A 15 21.23 -13.35 -19.73
CA LEU A 15 21.42 -14.77 -19.51
C LEU A 15 22.12 -15.05 -18.17
N ALA A 16 21.73 -16.14 -17.52
CA ALA A 16 22.68 -17.07 -16.94
C ALA A 16 22.11 -18.50 -16.97
N LEU A 17 22.82 -19.34 -17.73
CA LEU A 17 22.69 -20.79 -17.89
C LEU A 17 22.72 -21.55 -16.54
N THR A 18 22.07 -22.72 -16.50
CA THR A 18 22.67 -24.04 -16.12
C THR A 18 21.61 -25.13 -16.30
N THR A 19 21.62 -25.92 -17.39
CA THR A 19 22.25 -27.26 -17.54
C THR A 19 21.62 -28.42 -16.75
N ALA A 20 20.99 -29.32 -17.52
CA ALA A 20 21.06 -30.79 -17.50
C ALA A 20 20.49 -31.62 -16.33
N GLY A 21 19.63 -32.59 -16.67
CA GLY A 21 19.35 -33.77 -15.84
C GLY A 21 18.30 -34.70 -16.46
N ALA A 22 18.70 -35.92 -16.81
CA ALA A 22 17.98 -36.88 -17.64
C ALA A 22 16.72 -37.53 -17.00
N ILE A 23 15.78 -37.93 -17.86
CA ILE A 23 14.64 -38.80 -17.51
C ILE A 23 15.18 -40.21 -17.26
N GLY A 24 15.32 -40.59 -15.98
CA GLY A 24 15.60 -41.96 -15.56
C GLY A 24 14.33 -42.62 -15.02
N LEU A 25 13.71 -43.49 -15.82
CA LEU A 25 12.81 -44.53 -15.32
C LEU A 25 13.67 -45.61 -14.63
N ALA A 26 13.35 -45.95 -13.38
CA ALA A 26 13.01 -47.32 -12.95
C ALA A 26 13.16 -47.55 -11.42
N LEU A 27 12.36 -48.54 -10.98
CA LEU A 27 12.52 -49.43 -9.82
C LEU A 27 11.98 -48.98 -8.45
N ILE A 28 10.92 -49.70 -8.09
CA ILE A 28 10.26 -49.79 -6.79
C ILE A 28 11.26 -50.41 -5.81
N ALA A 29 11.74 -49.64 -4.84
CA ALA A 29 12.49 -50.14 -3.70
C ALA A 29 11.99 -49.43 -2.44
N ALA A 30 11.55 -50.22 -1.47
CA ALA A 30 11.10 -49.75 -0.17
C ALA A 30 12.27 -49.08 0.57
N ALA A 31 12.22 -47.76 0.71
CA ALA A 31 13.14 -46.97 1.53
C ALA A 31 12.36 -46.39 2.73
N PRO A 32 12.99 -46.24 3.91
CA PRO A 32 12.34 -45.65 5.07
C PRO A 32 11.90 -44.23 4.74
N ALA A 33 10.66 -43.90 5.11
CA ALA A 33 10.07 -42.58 4.90
C ALA A 33 10.90 -41.50 5.62
N VAL A 34 11.80 -40.87 4.88
CA VAL A 34 12.36 -39.57 5.27
C VAL A 34 11.24 -38.55 5.08
N ALA A 35 10.62 -38.15 6.18
CA ALA A 35 9.66 -37.06 6.18
C ALA A 35 10.36 -35.82 5.62
N ALA A 36 9.97 -35.41 4.41
CA ALA A 36 10.35 -34.10 3.90
C ALA A 36 9.87 -33.07 4.94
N PRO A 37 10.73 -32.12 5.37
CA PRO A 37 10.27 -31.04 6.23
C PRO A 37 9.16 -30.33 5.46
N ALA A 38 7.94 -30.42 5.98
CA ALA A 38 6.85 -29.60 5.49
C ALA A 38 7.31 -28.15 5.67
N THR A 39 7.61 -27.46 4.58
CA THR A 39 7.71 -26.00 4.58
C THR A 39 6.34 -25.51 4.98
N ALA A 40 6.20 -25.18 6.27
CA ALA A 40 5.05 -24.45 6.76
C ALA A 40 5.04 -23.12 6.02
N THR A 41 4.12 -22.98 5.07
CA THR A 41 3.80 -21.68 4.49
C THR A 41 3.19 -20.86 5.62
N THR A 42 4.02 -20.09 6.33
CA THR A 42 3.55 -19.11 7.29
C THR A 42 2.82 -18.05 6.50
N THR A 43 1.49 -18.12 6.46
CA THR A 43 0.67 -17.05 5.89
C THR A 43 0.89 -15.80 6.73
N ALA A 44 1.66 -14.84 6.20
CA ALA A 44 1.88 -13.58 6.86
C ALA A 44 0.52 -12.88 7.07
N THR A 45 0.20 -12.57 8.32
CA THR A 45 -1.05 -11.88 8.66
C THR A 45 -0.85 -10.38 8.48
N THR A 46 -1.82 -9.72 7.84
CA THR A 46 -1.83 -8.25 7.72
C THR A 46 -2.53 -7.64 8.93
N VAL A 47 -1.85 -6.71 9.60
CA VAL A 47 -2.40 -5.92 10.70
C VAL A 47 -2.66 -4.50 10.20
N THR A 48 -3.91 -4.06 10.25
CA THR A 48 -4.31 -2.69 9.92
C THR A 48 -4.46 -1.87 11.19
N THR A 49 -3.71 -0.77 11.28
CA THR A 49 -3.83 0.21 12.37
C THR A 49 -4.16 1.58 11.79
N CYS A 50 -5.13 2.29 12.36
CA CYS A 50 -5.54 3.61 11.90
C CYS A 50 -5.43 4.65 13.02
N SER A 51 -5.12 5.88 12.65
CA SER A 51 -5.27 7.04 13.53
C SER A 51 -6.74 7.26 13.90
N TYR A 52 -6.95 8.05 14.95
CA TYR A 52 -8.24 8.68 15.15
C TYR A 52 -8.60 9.56 13.95
N SER A 53 -9.90 9.65 13.65
CA SER A 53 -10.37 10.58 12.62
C SER A 53 -10.23 12.03 13.09
N GLY A 54 -9.66 12.88 12.24
CA GLY A 54 -9.58 14.32 12.40
C GLY A 54 -10.43 15.06 11.37
N LEU A 55 -10.83 16.29 11.70
CA LEU A 55 -11.57 17.16 10.78
C LEU A 55 -10.61 18.02 9.96
N GLN A 56 -10.64 17.84 8.65
CA GLN A 56 -9.88 18.64 7.68
C GLN A 56 -10.84 19.12 6.60
N SER A 57 -10.97 20.44 6.40
CA SER A 57 -11.86 21.02 5.38
C SER A 57 -13.33 20.54 5.45
N GLY A 58 -13.84 20.26 6.66
CA GLY A 58 -15.21 19.74 6.85
C GLY A 58 -15.37 18.25 6.54
N LEU A 59 -14.26 17.54 6.29
CA LEU A 59 -14.20 16.11 6.00
C LEU A 59 -13.61 15.35 7.18
N SER A 60 -14.10 14.12 7.39
CA SER A 60 -13.48 13.15 8.28
C SER A 60 -12.27 12.55 7.59
N THR A 61 -11.10 12.68 8.20
CA THR A 61 -9.84 12.21 7.63
C THR A 61 -9.11 11.33 8.65
N LYS A 62 -8.46 10.27 8.19
CA LYS A 62 -7.56 9.47 9.02
C LYS A 62 -6.44 8.90 8.16
N VAL A 63 -5.36 8.50 8.81
CA VAL A 63 -4.25 7.77 8.18
C VAL A 63 -4.20 6.37 8.76
N CYS A 64 -3.90 5.39 7.93
CA CYS A 64 -3.84 3.99 8.29
C CYS A 64 -2.58 3.34 7.73
N ALA A 65 -2.15 2.28 8.40
CA ALA A 65 -1.02 1.45 8.03
C ALA A 65 -1.47 -0.01 8.00
N ASP A 66 -1.23 -0.67 6.87
CA ASP A 66 -1.33 -2.11 6.71
C ASP A 66 0.08 -2.70 6.82
N ILE A 67 0.31 -3.56 7.82
CA ILE A 67 1.62 -4.15 8.10
C ILE A 67 1.55 -5.67 7.89
N THR A 68 2.42 -6.19 7.02
CA THR A 68 2.53 -7.63 6.73
C THR A 68 3.99 -8.04 6.88
N GLY A 69 4.34 -8.63 8.03
CA GLY A 69 5.74 -8.85 8.40
C GLY A 69 6.50 -7.53 8.49
N ASN A 70 7.52 -7.37 7.64
CA ASN A 70 8.32 -6.15 7.55
C ASN A 70 7.79 -5.12 6.53
N ASN A 71 6.75 -5.46 5.78
CA ASN A 71 6.20 -4.59 4.76
C ASN A 71 5.13 -3.70 5.36
N VAL A 72 5.20 -2.41 5.03
CA VAL A 72 4.28 -1.39 5.50
C VAL A 72 3.67 -0.71 4.29
N VAL A 73 2.35 -0.60 4.28
CA VAL A 73 1.59 0.17 3.30
C VAL A 73 0.79 1.23 4.04
N LEU A 74 1.08 2.49 3.74
CA LEU A 74 0.38 3.63 4.32
C LEU A 74 -0.68 4.14 3.35
N TRP A 75 -1.81 4.53 3.90
CA TRP A 75 -2.90 5.12 3.13
C TRP A 75 -3.72 6.10 3.97
N GLY A 76 -4.22 7.14 3.32
CA GLY A 76 -5.19 8.07 3.88
C GLY A 76 -6.62 7.64 3.59
N GLN A 77 -7.55 8.05 4.44
CA GLN A 77 -8.99 7.93 4.19
C GLN A 77 -9.65 9.30 4.34
N ILE A 78 -10.56 9.60 3.42
CA ILE A 78 -11.38 10.81 3.40
C ILE A 78 -12.84 10.38 3.41
N GLY A 79 -13.66 11.00 4.25
CA GLY A 79 -15.10 10.75 4.34
C GLY A 79 -15.85 11.99 4.79
N LEU A 80 -17.18 11.89 4.82
CA LEU A 80 -17.99 12.96 5.39
C LEU A 80 -17.81 13.01 6.91
N ALA A 81 -17.73 14.22 7.47
CA ALA A 81 -17.68 14.46 8.92
C ALA A 81 -19.00 14.13 9.65
N GLY A 82 -20.08 13.95 8.91
CA GLY A 82 -21.41 13.62 9.41
C GLY A 82 -22.40 13.43 8.27
N PRO A 83 -23.65 13.02 8.56
CA PRO A 83 -24.67 12.93 7.54
C PRO A 83 -24.95 14.31 6.94
N PRO A 84 -25.14 14.42 5.61
CA PRO A 84 -25.55 15.67 5.00
C PRO A 84 -26.94 16.07 5.48
N SER A 85 -27.19 17.38 5.56
CA SER A 85 -28.51 17.90 5.90
C SER A 85 -29.55 17.47 4.84
N PRO A 86 -30.79 17.14 5.23
CA PRO A 86 -31.85 16.78 4.28
C PRO A 86 -32.01 17.83 3.17
N GLY A 87 -32.14 17.38 1.92
CA GLY A 87 -32.29 18.25 0.75
C GLY A 87 -30.98 18.87 0.22
N THR A 88 -29.83 18.61 0.85
CA THR A 88 -28.53 19.10 0.36
C THR A 88 -28.06 18.28 -0.84
N VAL A 89 -27.83 18.93 -1.98
CA VAL A 89 -27.16 18.32 -3.12
C VAL A 89 -25.66 18.51 -2.96
N LEU A 90 -24.94 17.44 -2.62
CA LEU A 90 -23.49 17.47 -2.50
C LEU A 90 -22.84 17.49 -3.88
N GLN A 91 -21.97 18.47 -4.12
CA GLN A 91 -21.19 18.56 -5.35
C GLN A 91 -19.85 17.82 -5.16
N PRO A 92 -19.32 17.18 -6.22
CA PRO A 92 -17.97 16.64 -6.19
C PRO A 92 -16.96 17.74 -5.84
N GLN A 93 -15.97 17.38 -5.01
CA GLN A 93 -14.89 18.28 -4.63
C GLN A 93 -13.55 17.72 -5.09
N GLN A 94 -12.70 18.57 -5.64
CA GLN A 94 -11.31 18.22 -5.91
C GLN A 94 -10.47 18.60 -4.69
N LEU A 95 -9.75 17.63 -4.14
CA LEU A 95 -8.98 17.77 -2.91
C LEU A 95 -7.50 17.53 -3.19
N TRP A 96 -6.63 18.40 -2.70
CA TRP A 96 -5.20 18.16 -2.73
C TRP A 96 -4.83 17.32 -1.52
N THR A 97 -4.16 16.20 -1.74
CA THR A 97 -3.82 15.26 -0.67
C THR A 97 -2.32 15.10 -0.59
N VAL A 98 -1.79 15.02 0.62
CA VAL A 98 -0.39 14.70 0.90
C VAL A 98 -0.37 13.58 1.94
N LEU A 99 0.31 12.49 1.61
CA LEU A 99 0.57 11.36 2.48
C LEU A 99 2.09 11.22 2.62
N ASP A 100 2.59 11.22 3.83
CA ASP A 100 4.01 11.05 4.13
C ASP A 100 4.22 9.88 5.08
N GLY A 101 5.33 9.16 4.91
CA GLY A 101 5.74 8.08 5.78
C GLY A 101 7.23 8.10 6.05
N SER A 102 7.59 7.83 7.30
CA SER A 102 8.98 7.68 7.73
C SER A 102 9.08 6.71 8.90
N VAL A 103 10.28 6.16 9.12
CA VAL A 103 10.61 5.49 10.38
C VAL A 103 11.06 6.55 11.38
N VAL A 104 10.57 6.51 12.61
CA VAL A 104 10.97 7.43 13.68
C VAL A 104 12.49 7.34 13.88
N ASN A 105 13.19 8.48 13.79
CA ASN A 105 14.67 8.56 13.79
C ASN A 105 15.36 7.74 12.69
N GLY A 106 14.65 7.41 11.61
CA GLY A 106 15.12 6.52 10.56
C GLY A 106 14.95 7.12 9.16
N GLN A 107 14.79 6.23 8.19
CA GLN A 107 14.66 6.60 6.78
C GLN A 107 13.22 7.01 6.44
N SER A 108 13.07 7.83 5.41
CA SER A 108 11.75 8.08 4.80
C SER A 108 11.28 6.86 4.03
N LEU A 109 9.99 6.55 4.13
CA LEU A 109 9.29 5.55 3.30
C LEU A 109 8.77 6.18 2.01
N GLY A 110 8.73 7.51 1.94
CA GLY A 110 8.30 8.28 0.79
C GLY A 110 7.16 9.25 1.11
N THR A 111 6.87 10.07 0.11
CA THR A 111 5.80 11.05 0.14
C THR A 111 4.99 10.92 -1.15
N SER A 112 3.67 10.96 -1.02
CA SER A 112 2.73 10.99 -2.15
C SER A 112 1.90 12.27 -2.06
N SER A 113 1.87 13.05 -3.15
CA SER A 113 1.00 14.21 -3.25
C SER A 113 0.19 14.17 -4.54
N LYS A 114 -1.14 14.23 -4.43
CA LYS A 114 -2.04 14.13 -5.60
C LYS A 114 -3.40 14.77 -5.38
N TRP A 115 -4.03 15.14 -6.49
CA TRP A 115 -5.43 15.53 -6.54
C TRP A 115 -6.34 14.29 -6.47
N VAL A 116 -7.38 14.37 -5.64
CA VAL A 116 -8.39 13.31 -5.47
C VAL A 116 -9.78 13.93 -5.65
N ASN A 117 -10.62 13.27 -6.46
CA ASN A 117 -12.02 13.65 -6.61
C ASN A 117 -12.86 12.97 -5.52
N PHE A 118 -13.45 13.76 -4.64
CA PHE A 118 -14.31 13.31 -3.55
C PHE A 118 -15.79 13.49 -3.92
N PHE A 119 -16.53 12.38 -3.97
CA PHE A 119 -17.94 12.33 -4.36
C PHE A 119 -18.87 12.11 -3.15
N ALA A 120 -18.56 12.76 -2.02
CA ALA A 120 -19.33 12.58 -0.78
C ALA A 120 -19.38 11.14 -0.26
N SER A 121 -18.39 10.32 -0.63
CA SER A 121 -18.26 8.93 -0.22
C SER A 121 -16.84 8.65 0.26
N THR A 122 -16.70 7.64 1.12
CA THR A 122 -15.41 7.24 1.65
C THR A 122 -14.42 6.96 0.52
N THR A 123 -13.31 7.70 0.49
CA THR A 123 -12.26 7.58 -0.51
C THR A 123 -10.95 7.20 0.17
N ARG A 124 -10.29 6.17 -0.35
CA ARG A 124 -8.95 5.73 0.08
C ARG A 124 -7.89 6.39 -0.80
N VAL A 125 -6.79 6.81 -0.18
CA VAL A 125 -5.67 7.51 -0.82
C VAL A 125 -4.38 6.74 -0.52
N ASP A 126 -3.99 5.86 -1.42
CA ASP A 126 -2.72 5.14 -1.35
C ASP A 126 -1.56 5.96 -1.94
N GLY A 127 -0.33 5.60 -1.56
CA GLY A 127 0.85 6.16 -2.24
C GLY A 127 2.19 6.00 -1.52
N VAL A 128 2.23 5.45 -0.30
CA VAL A 128 3.49 5.25 0.43
C VAL A 128 3.56 3.81 0.91
N SER A 129 4.63 3.10 0.56
CA SER A 129 4.90 1.76 1.05
C SER A 129 6.39 1.49 1.09
N GLY A 130 6.80 0.55 1.93
CA GLY A 130 8.20 0.18 2.06
C GLY A 130 8.42 -0.98 3.02
N THR A 131 9.68 -1.40 3.12
CA THR A 131 10.10 -2.43 4.07
C THR A 131 10.88 -1.78 5.20
N VAL A 132 10.58 -2.16 6.43
CA VAL A 132 11.21 -1.60 7.63
C VAL A 132 11.70 -2.71 8.56
N ALA A 133 12.70 -2.41 9.38
CA ALA A 133 13.20 -3.36 10.36
C ALA A 133 12.16 -3.60 11.47
N CYS A 134 12.05 -4.83 11.95
CA CYS A 134 11.14 -5.15 13.05
C CYS A 134 11.56 -4.42 14.33
N GLY A 135 10.58 -4.07 15.16
CA GLY A 135 10.79 -3.24 16.35
C GLY A 135 10.92 -1.74 16.04
N SER A 136 10.88 -1.34 14.77
CA SER A 136 10.80 0.08 14.39
C SER A 136 9.41 0.65 14.63
N THR A 137 9.32 1.97 14.75
CA THR A 137 8.05 2.70 14.72
C THR A 137 7.94 3.49 13.42
N VAL A 138 6.86 3.29 12.69
CA VAL A 138 6.54 4.08 11.49
C VAL A 138 5.69 5.26 11.90
N HIS A 139 6.15 6.45 11.53
CA HIS A 139 5.41 7.70 11.60
C HIS A 139 4.80 8.00 10.23
N ALA A 140 3.48 8.22 10.21
CA ALA A 140 2.75 8.58 9.02
C ALA A 140 1.95 9.86 9.26
N SER A 141 1.86 10.70 8.23
CA SER A 141 1.00 11.88 8.25
C SER A 141 0.15 11.97 6.99
N PHE A 142 -1.10 12.43 7.15
CA PHE A 142 -2.01 12.62 6.03
C PHE A 142 -2.72 13.97 6.16
N SER A 143 -2.66 14.77 5.10
CA SER A 143 -3.34 16.06 5.02
C SER A 143 -4.13 16.21 3.74
N VAL A 144 -5.27 16.85 3.87
CA VAL A 144 -6.22 17.16 2.82
C VAL A 144 -6.46 18.65 2.82
N ASP A 145 -6.19 19.28 1.69
CA ASP A 145 -6.55 20.67 1.43
C ASP A 145 -7.74 20.73 0.48
N GLY A 146 -8.69 21.59 0.82
CA GLY A 146 -9.91 21.81 0.05
C GLY A 146 -9.80 23.08 -0.79
N PRO A 147 -10.72 23.28 -1.75
CA PRO A 147 -10.68 24.44 -2.63
C PRO A 147 -10.82 25.79 -1.91
N GLN A 148 -11.30 25.79 -0.66
CA GLN A 148 -11.44 27.00 0.17
C GLN A 148 -10.16 27.39 0.92
N GLY A 149 -9.05 26.64 0.80
CA GLY A 149 -7.72 27.06 1.24
C GLY A 149 -7.54 27.21 2.75
N TRP A 150 -8.21 26.37 3.55
CA TRP A 150 -8.10 26.39 5.02
C TRP A 150 -6.73 25.92 5.54
N GLY A 151 -5.85 25.49 4.65
CA GLY A 151 -4.51 25.00 4.93
C GLY A 151 -4.52 23.56 5.45
N PRO A 152 -3.43 22.80 5.23
CA PRO A 152 -3.34 21.42 5.66
C PRO A 152 -3.25 21.34 7.20
N ARG A 153 -4.11 20.52 7.81
CA ARG A 153 -4.07 20.17 9.24
C ARG A 153 -3.85 18.68 9.39
N PRO A 154 -2.60 18.18 9.29
CA PRO A 154 -2.35 16.75 9.15
C PRO A 154 -2.88 15.94 10.32
N VAL A 155 -3.37 14.74 10.03
CA VAL A 155 -3.56 13.67 11.02
C VAL A 155 -2.30 12.81 11.05
N TYR A 156 -1.97 12.28 12.22
CA TYR A 156 -0.75 11.52 12.44
C TYR A 156 -1.05 10.12 12.96
N LEU A 157 -0.18 9.18 12.62
CA LEU A 157 -0.18 7.81 13.13
C LEU A 157 1.26 7.39 13.41
N ASP A 158 1.49 6.91 14.63
CA ASP A 158 2.69 6.20 15.01
C ASP A 158 2.31 4.73 15.24
N VAL A 159 2.92 3.82 14.49
CA VAL A 159 2.62 2.39 14.57
C VAL A 159 3.90 1.57 14.75
N PRO A 160 4.00 0.73 15.81
CA PRO A 160 5.11 -0.19 15.96
C PRO A 160 4.98 -1.35 14.97
N VAL A 161 6.10 -1.75 14.37
CA VAL A 161 6.17 -2.86 13.42
C VAL A 161 6.62 -4.10 14.16
N ASN A 162 5.66 -4.97 14.44
CA ASN A 162 5.89 -6.25 15.09
C ASN A 162 5.93 -7.34 14.01
N CYS A 163 7.13 -7.87 13.77
CA CYS A 163 7.33 -9.18 13.19
C CYS A 163 7.85 -10.10 14.32
#